data_AF-A0A2E0J322-F1
#
_entry.id   AF-A0A2E0J322-F1
#
_cell.length_a   1.000
_cell.length_b   1.000
_cell.length_c   1.000
_cell.angle_alpha   90.00
_cell.angle_beta   90.00
_cell.angle_gamma   90.00
#
_symmetry.space_group_name_H-M   'P 1'
#
loop_
_entity.id
_entity.type
_entity.pdbx_description
1 polymer ?
#
loop_
_entity_poly.entity_id
_entity_poly.type
_entity_poly.pdbx_seq_one_letter_code
_entity_poly.pdbx_strand_id
1 'polypeptide(L)'
;MTLSGDDLFDEDLATRRVAVEDVFARLKSSLGLQWPAPTAGGSATLGPTRVSGRRVPMVGYLNFIHPPQVQVIGEPETGYLDSVDTDQLRHVLDRVTSGATKLVVVADGRSLIAPVREAFDTAGIAIFETAASAHRAAYRLRHFLGEALARQITVHGVFLEVLSIGLLLTGDSGVGKSELALELINRGHRLVADDAPEFALLGPDDLNGGCPPVLQDFLEVRGLGILNIRAMFGEAAIKRRKQLGLIIRLVRPESGVA
;
A
#
# COMPACT_ATOMS: atom_id res chain seq x y z
N MET A 1 6.99 22.48 -24.81
CA MET A 1 7.81 21.65 -23.89
C MET A 1 6.86 20.63 -23.30
N THR A 2 6.73 19.50 -23.98
CA THR A 2 5.75 18.46 -23.65
C THR A 2 6.31 17.68 -22.48
N LEU A 3 5.93 18.04 -21.25
CA LEU A 3 6.19 17.20 -20.09
C LEU A 3 5.48 15.87 -20.35
N SER A 4 6.23 14.77 -20.31
CA SER A 4 5.63 13.45 -20.49
C SER A 4 4.68 13.19 -19.33
N GLY A 5 3.63 12.41 -19.57
CA GLY A 5 2.72 11.98 -18.50
C GLY A 5 3.39 11.15 -17.41
N ASP A 6 4.69 10.83 -17.53
CA ASP A 6 5.47 10.19 -16.46
C ASP A 6 6.08 11.21 -15.49
N ASP A 7 6.39 12.43 -15.95
CA ASP A 7 7.15 13.44 -15.18
C ASP A 7 6.30 14.16 -14.11
N LEU A 8 5.02 14.43 -14.41
CA LEU A 8 4.10 15.12 -13.49
C LEU A 8 3.65 14.23 -12.32
N PHE A 9 3.71 12.91 -12.47
CA PHE A 9 3.28 11.95 -11.46
C PHE A 9 4.44 11.52 -10.55
N ASP A 10 5.68 11.58 -11.02
CA ASP A 10 6.84 11.15 -10.23
C ASP A 10 7.18 12.16 -9.10
N GLU A 11 6.80 13.44 -9.22
CA GLU A 11 6.98 14.45 -8.18
C GLU A 11 6.07 14.24 -6.97
N ASP A 12 4.76 14.01 -7.16
CA ASP A 12 3.81 13.76 -6.06
C ASP A 12 4.11 12.42 -5.34
N LEU A 13 4.64 11.45 -6.08
CA LEU A 13 5.06 10.18 -5.49
C LEU A 13 6.36 10.28 -4.72
N ALA A 14 7.28 11.17 -5.11
CA ALA A 14 8.51 11.41 -4.37
C ALA A 14 8.24 11.97 -2.96
N THR A 15 7.14 12.70 -2.78
CA THR A 15 6.76 13.37 -1.52
C THR A 15 5.85 12.55 -0.63
N ARG A 16 5.21 11.48 -1.12
CA ARG A 16 4.38 10.59 -0.28
C ARG A 16 5.18 10.00 0.88
N ARG A 17 4.60 10.09 2.08
CA ARG A 17 5.19 9.67 3.35
C ARG A 17 4.11 9.04 4.23
N VAL A 18 4.50 8.02 5.00
CA VAL A 18 3.66 7.37 6.01
C VAL A 18 4.35 7.53 7.37
N ALA A 19 3.64 8.02 8.38
CA ALA A 19 4.21 8.16 9.72
C ALA A 19 4.44 6.78 10.35
N VAL A 20 5.50 6.63 11.14
CA VAL A 20 5.76 5.39 11.90
C VAL A 20 4.61 5.08 12.85
N GLU A 21 3.96 6.10 13.42
CA GLU A 21 2.74 5.97 14.22
C GLU A 21 1.59 5.30 13.46
N ASP A 22 1.39 5.66 12.19
CA ASP A 22 0.35 5.05 11.34
C ASP A 22 0.66 3.58 11.05
N VAL A 23 1.94 3.25 10.83
CA VAL A 23 2.40 1.86 10.68
C VAL A 23 2.03 1.05 11.92
N PHE A 24 2.35 1.58 13.10
CA PHE A 24 2.02 0.94 14.37
C PHE A 24 0.52 0.76 14.53
N ALA A 25 -0.26 1.85 14.42
CA ALA A 25 -1.71 1.84 14.59
C ALA A 25 -2.39 0.83 13.66
N ARG A 26 -1.95 0.76 12.40
CA ARG A 26 -2.54 -0.13 11.41
C ARG A 26 -2.17 -1.60 11.60
N LEU A 27 -0.93 -1.89 11.99
CA LEU A 27 -0.43 -3.25 12.05
C LEU A 27 -0.50 -3.90 13.44
N LYS A 28 -0.68 -3.10 14.50
CA LYS A 28 -0.71 -3.53 15.91
C LYS A 28 -1.53 -4.79 16.15
N SER A 29 -2.81 -4.78 15.78
CA SER A 29 -3.70 -5.92 16.00
C SER A 29 -3.29 -7.16 15.18
N SER A 30 -2.93 -6.96 13.91
CA SER A 30 -2.65 -8.08 12.99
C SER A 30 -1.32 -8.80 13.24
N LEU A 31 -0.36 -8.11 13.86
CA LEU A 31 0.97 -8.62 14.18
C LEU A 31 1.22 -8.72 15.69
N GLY A 32 0.31 -8.26 16.55
CA GLY A 32 0.58 -8.16 17.99
C GLY A 32 1.77 -7.25 18.30
N LEU A 33 1.90 -6.11 17.59
CA LEU A 33 3.04 -5.21 17.79
C LEU A 33 3.00 -4.53 19.14
N GLN A 34 4.17 -4.43 19.75
CA GLN A 34 4.45 -3.62 20.91
C GLN A 34 5.45 -2.53 20.51
N TRP A 35 5.34 -1.37 21.13
CA TRP A 35 6.28 -0.26 20.93
C TRP A 35 6.76 0.18 22.31
N PRO A 36 7.87 -0.39 22.80
CA PRO A 36 8.33 -0.19 24.18
C PRO A 36 8.65 1.27 24.53
N ALA A 37 9.14 2.05 23.55
CA ALA A 37 9.47 3.46 23.72
C ALA A 37 8.83 4.32 22.61
N PRO A 38 7.54 4.69 22.73
CA PRO A 38 6.79 5.40 21.69
C PRO A 38 7.34 6.78 21.31
N THR A 39 8.09 7.41 22.22
CA THR A 39 8.70 8.72 22.01
C THR A 39 9.94 8.67 21.12
N ALA A 40 10.62 7.51 21.04
CA ALA A 40 11.78 7.34 20.18
C ALA A 40 11.35 6.99 18.75
N GLY A 41 11.68 7.88 17.81
CA GLY A 41 11.42 7.69 16.38
C GLY A 41 9.96 7.81 15.93
N GLY A 42 9.03 8.22 16.80
CA GLY A 42 7.60 8.29 16.46
C GLY A 42 7.24 9.34 15.41
N SER A 43 7.98 10.45 15.36
CA SER A 43 7.82 11.49 14.33
C SER A 43 8.46 11.14 12.99
N ALA A 44 9.14 9.99 12.88
CA ALA A 44 9.76 9.59 11.63
C ALA A 44 8.72 9.20 10.59
N THR A 45 9.06 9.42 9.32
CA THR A 45 8.22 9.04 8.19
C THR A 45 8.97 8.13 7.22
N LEU A 46 8.22 7.23 6.60
CA LEU A 46 8.69 6.26 5.61
C LEU A 46 8.15 6.64 4.23
N GLY A 47 8.97 6.56 3.19
CA GLY A 47 8.53 6.87 1.83
C GLY A 47 9.66 6.78 0.81
N PRO A 48 9.43 7.17 -0.46
CA PRO A 48 10.49 7.14 -1.47
C PRO A 48 11.71 7.96 -1.05
N THR A 49 12.82 7.27 -0.81
CA THR A 49 14.09 7.84 -0.33
C THR A 49 15.23 7.39 -1.23
N ARG A 50 16.16 8.31 -1.51
CA ARG A 50 17.42 8.01 -2.20
C ARG A 50 18.60 8.38 -1.30
N VAL A 51 19.60 7.51 -1.22
CA VAL A 51 20.89 7.79 -0.58
C VAL A 51 21.97 7.62 -1.64
N SER A 52 22.81 8.64 -1.80
CA SER A 52 23.87 8.68 -2.81
C SER A 52 23.37 8.33 -4.23
N GLY A 53 22.19 8.85 -4.60
CA GLY A 53 21.56 8.64 -5.92
C GLY A 53 20.86 7.29 -6.11
N ARG A 54 20.94 6.35 -5.15
CA ARG A 54 20.32 5.03 -5.24
C ARG A 54 19.02 4.98 -4.42
N ARG A 55 17.99 4.32 -4.96
CA ARG A 55 16.73 4.11 -4.24
C ARG A 55 16.96 3.15 -3.07
N VAL A 56 16.52 3.55 -1.90
CA VAL A 56 16.60 2.75 -0.68
C VAL A 56 15.45 1.73 -0.66
N PRO A 57 15.70 0.44 -0.37
CA PRO A 57 14.63 -0.53 -0.17
C PRO A 57 13.72 -0.12 1.00
N MET A 58 12.42 -0.38 0.90
CA MET A 58 11.49 0.03 1.95
C MET A 58 11.58 -0.89 3.17
N VAL A 59 11.47 -2.20 2.96
CA VAL A 59 11.45 -3.22 4.01
C VAL A 59 12.41 -4.34 3.64
N GLY A 60 13.31 -4.68 4.55
CA GLY A 60 14.23 -5.81 4.40
C GLY A 60 14.61 -6.40 5.75
N TYR A 61 15.31 -7.53 5.73
CA TYR A 61 16.00 -8.01 6.92
C TYR A 61 17.24 -7.15 7.22
N LEU A 62 17.96 -7.42 8.30
CA LEU A 62 19.19 -6.70 8.67
C LEU A 62 20.16 -6.62 7.47
N ASN A 63 20.47 -5.40 7.03
CA ASN A 63 21.40 -5.17 5.93
C ASN A 63 22.13 -3.85 6.13
N PHE A 64 23.43 -3.88 6.38
CA PHE A 64 24.26 -2.69 6.60
C PHE A 64 25.00 -2.22 5.32
N ILE A 65 24.87 -2.96 4.22
CA ILE A 65 25.42 -2.59 2.90
C ILE A 65 24.45 -1.65 2.19
N HIS A 66 23.17 -2.02 2.17
CA HIS A 66 22.05 -1.24 1.64
C HIS A 66 20.90 -1.21 2.67
N PRO A 67 21.03 -0.41 3.74
CA PRO A 67 20.05 -0.37 4.82
C PRO A 67 18.66 0.02 4.32
N PRO A 68 17.64 -0.85 4.46
CA PRO A 68 16.27 -0.48 4.15
C PRO A 68 15.76 0.54 5.18
N GLN A 69 14.69 1.26 4.86
CA GLN A 69 14.07 2.18 5.83
C GLN A 69 13.43 1.44 7.01
N VAL A 70 12.93 0.24 6.77
CA VAL A 70 12.41 -0.69 7.78
C VAL A 70 13.25 -1.96 7.79
N GLN A 71 13.92 -2.23 8.91
CA GLN A 71 14.65 -3.47 9.11
C GLN A 71 13.86 -4.45 9.99
N VAL A 72 13.70 -5.67 9.52
CA VAL A 72 13.15 -6.78 10.31
C VAL A 72 14.31 -7.58 10.88
N ILE A 73 14.31 -7.77 12.20
CA ILE A 73 15.33 -8.52 12.92
C ILE A 73 14.63 -9.71 13.56
N GLY A 74 14.86 -10.90 13.03
CA GLY A 74 14.37 -12.15 13.58
C GLY A 74 15.44 -12.89 14.37
N GLU A 75 15.17 -14.16 14.60
CA GLU A 75 16.08 -15.07 15.30
C GLU A 75 17.49 -15.14 14.70
N PRO A 76 17.68 -15.31 13.36
CA PRO A 76 19.01 -15.34 12.75
C PRO A 76 19.77 -14.02 12.92
N GLU A 77 19.09 -12.88 12.75
CA GLU A 77 19.72 -11.56 12.87
C GLU A 77 20.09 -11.25 14.32
N THR A 78 19.25 -11.61 15.29
CA THR A 78 19.61 -11.49 16.71
C THR A 78 20.81 -12.37 17.05
N GLY A 79 20.83 -13.63 16.61
CA GLY A 79 21.98 -14.52 16.84
C GLY A 79 23.28 -13.99 16.23
N TYR A 80 23.21 -13.38 15.05
CA TYR A 80 24.37 -12.70 14.46
C TYR A 80 24.84 -11.52 15.32
N LEU A 81 23.94 -10.60 15.68
CA LEU A 81 24.27 -9.41 16.49
C LEU A 81 24.83 -9.75 17.87
N ASP A 82 24.37 -10.85 18.46
CA ASP A 82 24.84 -11.33 19.77
C ASP A 82 26.21 -12.03 19.68
N SER A 83 26.57 -12.54 18.50
CA SER A 83 27.80 -13.33 18.28
C SER A 83 29.03 -12.51 17.86
N VAL A 84 28.82 -11.33 17.28
CA VAL A 84 29.92 -10.48 16.78
C VAL A 84 30.65 -9.78 17.92
N ASP A 85 31.94 -9.52 17.73
CA ASP A 85 32.73 -8.74 18.69
C ASP A 85 32.28 -7.27 18.75
N THR A 86 32.69 -6.56 19.79
CA THR A 86 32.28 -5.17 20.06
C THR A 86 32.64 -4.21 18.93
N ASP A 87 33.77 -4.39 18.25
CA ASP A 87 34.22 -3.47 17.20
C ASP A 87 33.44 -3.70 15.91
N GLN A 88 33.19 -4.97 15.56
CA GLN A 88 32.30 -5.34 14.47
C GLN A 88 30.86 -4.88 14.72
N LEU A 89 30.35 -5.08 15.94
CA LEU A 89 29.02 -4.61 16.31
C LEU A 89 28.90 -3.10 16.14
N ARG A 90 29.89 -2.34 16.62
CA ARG A 90 29.94 -0.88 16.45
C ARG A 90 29.91 -0.50 14.97
N HIS A 91 30.67 -1.19 14.12
CA HIS A 91 30.69 -0.91 12.68
C HIS A 91 29.33 -1.20 12.01
N VAL A 92 28.70 -2.32 12.36
CA VAL A 92 27.36 -2.67 11.85
C VAL A 92 26.33 -1.63 12.28
N LEU A 93 26.33 -1.24 13.56
CA LEU A 93 25.39 -0.26 14.08
C LEU A 93 25.59 1.12 13.45
N ASP A 94 26.83 1.59 13.32
CA ASP A 94 27.14 2.88 12.66
C ASP A 94 26.59 2.92 11.23
N ARG A 95 26.74 1.83 10.48
CA ARG A 95 26.21 1.72 9.11
C ARG A 95 24.69 1.70 9.04
N VAL A 96 24.02 1.09 10.02
CA VAL A 96 22.55 1.03 10.08
C VAL A 96 21.96 2.38 10.54
N THR A 97 22.56 3.01 11.54
CA THR A 97 22.05 4.24 12.18
C THR A 97 22.35 5.50 11.39
N SER A 98 23.50 5.58 10.71
CA SER A 98 23.81 6.68 9.76
C SER A 98 23.05 6.55 8.42
N GLY A 99 22.43 5.39 8.19
CA GLY A 99 21.69 5.09 6.97
C GLY A 99 20.28 5.69 6.93
N ALA A 100 19.46 5.12 6.06
CA ALA A 100 18.07 5.52 5.88
C ALA A 100 17.09 4.81 6.84
N THR A 101 17.59 3.91 7.70
CA THR A 101 16.76 3.17 8.66
C THR A 101 16.02 4.14 9.57
N LYS A 102 14.69 3.98 9.68
CA LYS A 102 13.83 4.76 10.59
C LYS A 102 13.01 3.88 11.52
N LEU A 103 12.85 2.61 11.17
CA LEU A 103 12.09 1.64 11.94
C LEU A 103 12.82 0.29 11.96
N VAL A 104 12.88 -0.31 13.14
CA VAL A 104 13.30 -1.68 13.36
C VAL A 104 12.12 -2.46 13.93
N VAL A 105 11.86 -3.64 13.37
CA VAL A 105 10.85 -4.57 13.88
C VAL A 105 11.55 -5.85 14.33
N VAL A 106 11.60 -6.05 15.64
CA VAL A 106 12.15 -7.25 16.27
C VAL A 106 11.04 -8.31 16.31
N ALA A 107 11.28 -9.43 15.65
CA ALA A 107 10.30 -10.48 15.44
C ALA A 107 10.68 -11.77 16.19
N ASP A 108 9.90 -12.83 15.97
CA ASP A 108 10.12 -14.16 16.55
C ASP A 108 10.12 -14.16 18.10
N GLY A 109 9.49 -13.16 18.72
CA GLY A 109 9.46 -13.02 20.19
C GLY A 109 10.82 -12.70 20.80
N ARG A 110 11.76 -12.18 19.99
CA ARG A 110 13.09 -11.76 20.44
C ARG A 110 13.09 -10.33 20.97
N SER A 111 14.15 -9.98 21.68
CA SER A 111 14.45 -8.62 22.11
C SER A 111 15.92 -8.32 21.80
N LEU A 112 16.22 -7.06 21.51
CA LEU A 112 17.58 -6.61 21.24
C LEU A 112 18.38 -6.51 22.56
N ILE A 113 19.67 -6.86 22.50
CA ILE A 113 20.62 -6.58 23.58
C ILE A 113 20.76 -5.07 23.82
N ALA A 114 21.08 -4.69 25.06
CA ALA A 114 21.12 -3.28 25.47
C ALA A 114 21.98 -2.37 24.57
N PRO A 115 23.21 -2.75 24.15
CA PRO A 115 24.03 -1.89 23.29
C PRO A 115 23.38 -1.60 21.92
N VAL A 116 22.67 -2.58 21.35
CA VAL A 116 21.98 -2.44 20.07
C VAL A 116 20.74 -1.55 20.22
N ARG A 117 19.97 -1.77 21.29
CA ARG A 117 18.79 -0.96 21.59
C ARG A 117 19.16 0.50 21.80
N GLU A 118 20.17 0.77 22.64
CA GLU A 118 20.64 2.13 22.94
C GLU A 118 21.12 2.86 21.68
N ALA A 119 21.80 2.16 20.78
CA ALA A 119 22.25 2.74 19.51
C ALA A 119 21.07 3.16 18.61
N PHE A 120 20.01 2.36 18.52
CA PHE A 120 18.81 2.71 17.77
C PHE A 120 18.02 3.84 18.43
N ASP A 121 17.85 3.82 19.75
CA ASP A 121 17.17 4.88 20.49
C ASP A 121 17.91 6.22 20.33
N THR A 122 19.24 6.23 20.46
CA THR A 122 20.07 7.43 20.26
C THR A 122 19.98 7.97 18.84
N ALA A 123 19.85 7.08 17.85
CA ALA A 123 19.67 7.46 16.45
C ALA A 123 18.23 7.91 16.11
N GLY A 124 17.30 7.87 17.07
CA GLY A 124 15.90 8.20 16.84
C GLY A 124 15.19 7.20 15.92
N ILE A 125 15.61 5.93 15.93
CA ILE A 125 14.99 4.84 15.18
C ILE A 125 13.92 4.20 16.05
N ALA A 126 12.70 4.10 15.54
CA ALA A 126 11.63 3.43 16.26
C ALA A 126 11.87 1.92 16.33
N ILE A 127 11.52 1.31 17.47
CA ILE A 127 11.65 -0.13 17.69
C ILE A 127 10.28 -0.72 18.00
N PHE A 128 9.79 -1.59 17.13
CA PHE A 128 8.63 -2.42 17.39
C PHE A 128 9.06 -3.84 17.73
N GLU A 129 8.32 -4.49 18.62
CA GLU A 129 8.54 -5.88 19.00
C GLU A 129 7.28 -6.70 18.71
N THR A 130 7.46 -7.95 18.28
CA THR A 130 6.35 -8.87 18.02
C THR A 130 6.76 -10.32 18.22
N ALA A 131 5.81 -11.12 18.71
CA ALA A 131 5.90 -12.58 18.75
C ALA A 131 5.63 -13.24 17.38
N ALA A 132 5.14 -12.49 16.39
CA ALA A 132 4.92 -13.00 15.04
C ALA A 132 6.27 -13.29 14.37
N SER A 133 6.26 -14.22 13.40
CA SER A 133 7.49 -14.58 12.71
C SER A 133 8.06 -13.43 11.88
N ALA A 134 9.39 -13.37 11.75
CA ALA A 134 10.07 -12.35 10.95
C ALA A 134 9.55 -12.31 9.50
N HIS A 135 9.28 -13.49 8.91
CA HIS A 135 8.66 -13.59 7.59
C HIS A 135 7.28 -12.93 7.51
N ARG A 136 6.40 -13.22 8.49
CA ARG A 136 5.06 -12.65 8.55
C ARG A 136 5.10 -11.13 8.76
N ALA A 137 5.97 -10.65 9.65
CA ALA A 137 6.17 -9.22 9.87
C ALA A 137 6.63 -8.53 8.58
N ALA A 138 7.67 -9.05 7.93
CA ALA A 138 8.21 -8.49 6.70
C ALA A 138 7.18 -8.48 5.56
N TYR A 139 6.40 -9.56 5.39
CA TYR A 139 5.33 -9.63 4.40
C TYR A 139 4.26 -8.54 4.64
N ARG A 140 3.75 -8.44 5.88
CA ARG A 140 2.70 -7.47 6.23
C ARG A 140 3.17 -6.02 6.11
N LEU A 141 4.42 -5.73 6.50
CA LEU A 141 5.03 -4.42 6.34
C LEU A 141 5.19 -4.06 4.86
N ARG A 142 5.72 -4.97 4.04
CA ARG A 142 5.85 -4.75 2.58
C ARG A 142 4.51 -4.46 1.93
N HIS A 143 3.50 -5.25 2.26
CA HIS A 143 2.16 -5.07 1.69
C HIS A 143 1.55 -3.73 2.12
N PHE A 144 1.56 -3.42 3.42
CA PHE A 144 1.01 -2.16 3.93
C PHE A 144 1.72 -0.92 3.35
N LEU A 145 3.05 -0.89 3.40
CA LEU A 145 3.82 0.24 2.87
C LEU A 145 3.73 0.32 1.35
N GLY A 146 3.65 -0.83 0.66
CA GLY A 146 3.40 -0.90 -0.77
C GLY A 146 2.06 -0.25 -1.13
N GLU A 147 0.98 -0.59 -0.44
CA GLU A 147 -0.34 0.02 -0.64
C GLU A 147 -0.37 1.52 -0.27
N ALA A 148 0.18 1.88 0.88
CA ALA A 148 0.12 3.24 1.39
C ALA A 148 0.96 4.23 0.55
N LEU A 149 2.04 3.76 -0.06
CA LEU A 149 2.94 4.55 -0.90
C LEU A 149 2.74 4.31 -2.40
N ALA A 150 1.75 3.51 -2.79
CA ALA A 150 1.50 3.15 -4.18
C ALA A 150 1.20 4.38 -5.04
N ARG A 151 1.54 4.27 -6.34
CA ARG A 151 1.09 5.20 -7.37
C ARG A 151 -0.42 5.10 -7.49
N GLN A 152 -1.13 6.22 -7.32
CA GLN A 152 -2.59 6.24 -7.43
C GLN A 152 -3.05 7.14 -8.58
N ILE A 153 -4.04 6.67 -9.33
CA ILE A 153 -4.73 7.44 -10.35
C ILE A 153 -6.23 7.28 -10.17
N THR A 154 -6.99 8.33 -10.46
CA THR A 154 -8.44 8.27 -10.57
C THR A 154 -8.79 8.33 -12.04
N VAL A 155 -9.66 7.44 -12.50
CA VAL A 155 -10.11 7.40 -13.90
C VAL A 155 -11.62 7.51 -13.94
N HIS A 156 -12.18 8.08 -15.00
CA HIS A 156 -13.62 8.11 -15.18
C HIS A 156 -14.13 6.79 -15.76
N GLY A 157 -15.12 6.18 -15.11
CA GLY A 157 -15.71 4.93 -15.55
C GLY A 157 -16.41 4.17 -14.43
N VAL A 158 -16.89 2.97 -14.74
CA VAL A 158 -17.53 2.08 -13.76
C VAL A 158 -16.67 0.85 -13.56
N PHE A 159 -16.24 0.61 -12.33
CA PHE A 159 -15.40 -0.53 -11.98
C PHE A 159 -16.21 -1.61 -11.26
N LEU A 160 -16.17 -2.82 -11.79
CA LEU A 160 -16.99 -3.96 -11.38
C LEU A 160 -16.13 -5.20 -11.17
N GLU A 161 -16.66 -6.18 -10.46
CA GLU A 161 -16.17 -7.55 -10.49
C GLU A 161 -17.18 -8.46 -11.20
N VAL A 162 -16.79 -8.95 -12.37
CA VAL A 162 -17.58 -9.84 -13.23
C VAL A 162 -16.84 -11.16 -13.38
N LEU A 163 -17.47 -12.28 -12.99
CA LEU A 163 -16.85 -13.61 -13.03
C LEU A 163 -15.45 -13.66 -12.38
N SER A 164 -15.28 -12.95 -11.26
CA SER A 164 -14.00 -12.78 -10.56
C SER A 164 -12.92 -11.99 -11.30
N ILE A 165 -13.23 -11.38 -12.44
CA ILE A 165 -12.36 -10.45 -13.17
C ILE A 165 -12.71 -9.02 -12.75
N GLY A 166 -11.70 -8.20 -12.41
CA GLY A 166 -11.91 -6.76 -12.25
C GLY A 166 -12.07 -6.11 -13.62
N LEU A 167 -13.25 -5.55 -13.88
CA LEU A 167 -13.64 -4.99 -15.16
C LEU A 167 -13.87 -3.48 -15.02
N LEU A 168 -13.12 -2.68 -15.77
CA LEU A 168 -13.37 -1.24 -15.90
C LEU A 168 -14.13 -0.95 -17.20
N LEU A 169 -15.35 -0.44 -17.07
CA LEU A 169 -16.13 0.11 -18.16
C LEU A 169 -15.76 1.58 -18.37
N THR A 170 -15.28 1.90 -19.56
CA THR A 170 -14.96 3.27 -19.99
C THR A 170 -15.80 3.65 -21.21
N GLY A 171 -15.82 4.93 -21.57
CA GLY A 171 -16.58 5.45 -22.69
C GLY A 171 -17.21 6.81 -22.38
N ASP A 172 -17.79 7.44 -23.40
CA ASP A 172 -18.35 8.79 -23.27
C ASP A 172 -19.54 8.83 -22.29
N SER A 173 -19.91 10.04 -21.86
CA SER A 173 -21.08 10.23 -21.01
C SER A 173 -22.36 9.81 -21.74
N GLY A 174 -23.23 9.06 -21.04
CA GLY A 174 -24.49 8.57 -21.59
C GLY A 174 -24.36 7.51 -22.69
N VAL A 175 -23.21 6.82 -22.81
CA VAL A 175 -23.08 5.64 -23.70
C VAL A 175 -23.75 4.37 -23.13
N GLY A 176 -24.22 4.40 -21.88
CA GLY A 176 -24.86 3.26 -21.22
C GLY A 176 -24.00 2.55 -20.17
N LYS A 177 -22.92 3.18 -19.65
CA LYS A 177 -22.00 2.52 -18.69
C LYS A 177 -22.72 2.10 -17.41
N SER A 178 -23.45 3.01 -16.79
CA SER A 178 -24.12 2.79 -15.50
C SER A 178 -25.35 1.88 -15.65
N GLU A 179 -26.04 1.95 -16.78
CA GLU A 179 -27.15 1.06 -17.13
C GLU A 179 -26.66 -0.39 -17.31
N LEU A 180 -25.55 -0.58 -18.04
CA LEU A 180 -24.90 -1.88 -18.17
C LEU A 180 -24.39 -2.39 -16.82
N ALA A 181 -23.81 -1.51 -16.00
CA ALA A 181 -23.35 -1.86 -14.67
C ALA A 181 -24.49 -2.34 -13.77
N LEU A 182 -25.62 -1.62 -13.74
CA LEU A 182 -26.81 -2.01 -12.98
C LEU A 182 -27.31 -3.38 -13.40
N GLU A 183 -27.36 -3.64 -14.71
CA GLU A 183 -27.81 -4.93 -15.24
C GLU A 183 -26.84 -6.07 -14.90
N LEU A 184 -25.52 -5.81 -14.89
CA LEU A 184 -24.52 -6.78 -14.43
C LEU A 184 -24.69 -7.07 -12.93
N ILE A 185 -24.94 -6.05 -12.11
CA ILE A 185 -25.19 -6.21 -10.67
C ILE A 185 -26.47 -7.05 -10.44
N ASN A 186 -27.52 -6.79 -11.21
CA ASN A 186 -28.77 -7.55 -11.17
C ASN A 186 -28.55 -9.05 -11.50
N ARG A 187 -27.51 -9.37 -12.29
CA ARG A 187 -27.07 -10.75 -12.57
C ARG A 187 -26.12 -11.35 -11.53
N GLY A 188 -25.90 -10.67 -10.40
CA GLY A 188 -25.08 -11.14 -9.28
C GLY A 188 -23.60 -10.74 -9.37
N HIS A 189 -23.25 -9.79 -10.24
CA HIS A 189 -21.91 -9.19 -10.24
C HIS A 189 -21.80 -8.07 -9.20
N ARG A 190 -20.57 -7.65 -8.89
CA ARG A 190 -20.31 -6.74 -7.77
C ARG A 190 -19.84 -5.39 -8.25
N LEU A 191 -20.42 -4.31 -7.70
CA LEU A 191 -19.91 -2.97 -7.88
C LEU A 191 -18.65 -2.78 -7.03
N VAL A 192 -17.60 -2.23 -7.66
CA VAL A 192 -16.45 -1.71 -6.93
C VAL A 192 -16.57 -0.21 -6.76
N ALA A 193 -16.72 0.52 -7.86
CA ALA A 193 -16.82 1.98 -7.87
C ALA A 193 -17.59 2.47 -9.09
N ASP A 194 -18.29 3.58 -8.95
CA ASP A 194 -18.88 4.36 -10.04
C ASP A 194 -18.22 5.74 -10.13
N ASP A 195 -18.22 6.30 -11.35
CA ASP A 195 -17.69 7.60 -11.76
C ASP A 195 -16.19 7.86 -11.54
N ALA A 196 -15.65 7.56 -10.36
CA ALA A 196 -14.27 7.87 -9.97
C ALA A 196 -13.54 6.69 -9.30
N PRO A 197 -13.41 5.52 -9.96
CA PRO A 197 -12.53 4.46 -9.48
C PRO A 197 -11.09 4.93 -9.29
N GLU A 198 -10.52 4.60 -8.13
CA GLU A 198 -9.12 4.88 -7.79
C GLU A 198 -8.28 3.62 -7.94
N PHE A 199 -7.23 3.68 -8.76
CA PHE A 199 -6.33 2.57 -9.02
C PHE A 199 -4.96 2.81 -8.39
N ALA A 200 -4.44 1.80 -7.69
CA ALA A 200 -3.12 1.80 -7.06
C ALA A 200 -2.23 0.72 -7.69
N LEU A 201 -1.02 1.09 -8.13
CA LEU A 201 -0.02 0.12 -8.62
C LEU A 201 0.78 -0.43 -7.44
N LEU A 202 0.49 -1.67 -7.01
CA LEU A 202 1.08 -2.32 -5.84
C LEU A 202 2.35 -3.14 -6.16
N GLY A 203 2.53 -3.45 -7.44
CA GLY A 203 3.68 -4.17 -8.00
C GLY A 203 3.72 -3.95 -9.52
N PRO A 204 4.73 -4.49 -10.23
CA PRO A 204 4.89 -4.26 -11.68
C PRO A 204 3.62 -4.53 -12.50
N ASP A 205 2.88 -5.58 -12.15
CA ASP A 205 1.67 -6.03 -12.86
C ASP A 205 0.43 -6.11 -11.94
N ASP A 206 0.47 -5.44 -10.79
CA ASP A 206 -0.58 -5.53 -9.76
C ASP A 206 -1.31 -4.19 -9.58
N LEU A 207 -2.26 -3.91 -10.47
CA LEU A 207 -3.07 -2.68 -10.45
C LEU A 207 -4.40 -2.94 -9.72
N ASN A 208 -4.54 -2.42 -8.50
CA ASN A 208 -5.73 -2.61 -7.67
C ASN A 208 -6.63 -1.39 -7.68
N GLY A 209 -7.89 -1.57 -8.10
CA GLY A 209 -8.92 -0.53 -8.06
C GLY A 209 -9.77 -0.58 -6.80
N GLY A 210 -10.26 0.58 -6.38
CA GLY A 210 -11.24 0.77 -5.31
C GLY A 210 -12.12 2.00 -5.56
N CYS A 211 -12.88 2.40 -4.54
CA CYS A 211 -13.77 3.55 -4.59
C CYS A 211 -13.40 4.57 -3.50
N PRO A 212 -13.45 5.88 -3.79
CA PRO A 212 -13.40 6.91 -2.77
C PRO A 212 -14.54 6.71 -1.74
N PRO A 213 -14.32 6.91 -0.43
CA PRO A 213 -15.33 6.66 0.60
C PRO A 213 -16.66 7.40 0.39
N VAL A 214 -16.63 8.58 -0.24
CA VAL A 214 -17.80 9.44 -0.49
C VAL A 214 -18.74 8.83 -1.54
N LEU A 215 -18.20 8.09 -2.52
CA LEU A 215 -18.95 7.50 -3.63
C LEU A 215 -19.27 6.01 -3.41
N GLN A 216 -18.70 5.44 -2.35
CA GLN A 216 -18.85 4.03 -2.02
C GLN A 216 -20.34 3.64 -1.93
N ASP A 217 -20.70 2.52 -2.56
CA ASP A 217 -22.04 1.92 -2.60
C ASP A 217 -23.06 2.60 -3.51
N PHE A 218 -22.72 3.75 -4.10
CA PHE A 218 -23.62 4.50 -4.97
C PHE A 218 -23.35 4.22 -6.45
N LEU A 219 -24.41 4.22 -7.25
CA LEU A 219 -24.39 4.16 -8.71
C LEU A 219 -25.36 5.20 -9.25
N GLU A 220 -24.91 6.10 -10.11
CA GLU A 220 -25.78 7.07 -10.77
C GLU A 220 -26.30 6.49 -12.09
N VAL A 221 -27.62 6.28 -12.20
CA VAL A 221 -28.26 5.77 -13.42
C VAL A 221 -29.20 6.83 -13.96
N ARG A 222 -29.04 7.20 -15.23
CA ARG A 222 -29.89 8.22 -15.86
C ARG A 222 -31.34 7.76 -15.88
N GLY A 223 -32.25 8.66 -15.47
CA GLY A 223 -33.69 8.36 -15.36
C GLY A 223 -34.10 7.70 -14.04
N LEU A 224 -33.17 7.15 -13.26
CA LEU A 224 -33.44 6.60 -11.92
C LEU A 224 -32.81 7.44 -10.80
N GLY A 225 -31.76 8.20 -11.11
CA GLY A 225 -31.00 8.98 -10.14
C GLY A 225 -29.90 8.15 -9.46
N ILE A 226 -29.48 8.59 -8.27
CA ILE A 226 -28.45 7.93 -7.48
C ILE A 226 -29.08 6.76 -6.71
N LEU A 227 -28.56 5.56 -6.94
CA LEU A 227 -29.01 4.31 -6.33
C LEU A 227 -28.02 3.86 -5.27
N ASN A 228 -28.50 3.41 -4.11
CA ASN A 228 -27.66 2.73 -3.12
C ASN A 228 -27.68 1.22 -3.39
N ILE A 229 -26.62 0.72 -3.99
CA ILE A 229 -26.51 -0.68 -4.43
C ILE A 229 -26.48 -1.64 -3.25
N ARG A 230 -25.82 -1.27 -2.15
CA ARG A 230 -25.78 -2.09 -0.93
C ARG A 230 -27.18 -2.28 -0.33
N ALA A 231 -27.98 -1.22 -0.28
CA ALA A 231 -29.33 -1.26 0.27
C ALA A 231 -30.28 -2.09 -0.61
N MET A 232 -30.11 -2.06 -1.92
CA MET A 232 -30.98 -2.75 -2.87
C MET A 232 -30.62 -4.22 -3.07
N PHE A 233 -29.33 -4.55 -3.16
CA PHE A 233 -28.84 -5.89 -3.54
C PHE A 233 -28.02 -6.58 -2.44
N GLY A 234 -27.82 -5.92 -1.29
CA GLY A 234 -27.13 -6.46 -0.13
C GLY A 234 -25.61 -6.35 -0.19
N GLU A 235 -24.95 -6.80 0.90
CA GLU A 235 -23.49 -6.76 1.08
C GLU A 235 -22.74 -7.46 -0.07
N ALA A 236 -23.30 -8.56 -0.58
CA ALA A 236 -22.66 -9.37 -1.61
C ALA A 236 -22.52 -8.66 -2.96
N ALA A 237 -23.32 -7.62 -3.22
CA ALA A 237 -23.26 -6.83 -4.45
C ALA A 237 -22.15 -5.77 -4.44
N ILE A 238 -21.45 -5.60 -3.32
CA ILE A 238 -20.35 -4.63 -3.19
C ILE A 238 -19.01 -5.34 -3.04
N LYS A 239 -17.98 -4.76 -3.66
CA LYS A 239 -16.59 -5.18 -3.51
C LYS A 239 -15.73 -3.95 -3.23
N ARG A 240 -15.02 -3.90 -2.10
CA ARG A 240 -14.21 -2.72 -1.74
C ARG A 240 -13.02 -2.47 -2.65
N ARG A 241 -12.34 -3.55 -3.05
CA ARG A 241 -11.15 -3.51 -3.89
C ARG A 241 -11.10 -4.72 -4.81
N LYS A 242 -10.56 -4.53 -6.01
CA LYS A 242 -10.36 -5.59 -6.99
C LYS A 242 -9.17 -5.27 -7.89
N GLN A 243 -8.35 -6.27 -8.21
CA GLN A 243 -7.31 -6.14 -9.23
C GLN A 243 -7.97 -5.95 -10.60
N LEU A 244 -7.53 -4.93 -11.35
CA LEU A 244 -7.98 -4.69 -12.72
C LEU A 244 -7.43 -5.78 -13.64
N GLY A 245 -8.33 -6.48 -14.33
CA GLY A 245 -7.96 -7.52 -15.31
C GLY A 245 -8.42 -7.22 -16.73
N LEU A 246 -9.45 -6.37 -16.90
CA LEU A 246 -10.00 -6.05 -18.21
C LEU A 246 -10.52 -4.61 -18.26
N ILE A 247 -10.24 -3.92 -19.36
CA ILE A 247 -10.84 -2.62 -19.68
C ILE A 247 -11.71 -2.80 -20.93
N ILE A 248 -12.99 -2.46 -20.83
CA ILE A 248 -13.91 -2.43 -21.96
C ILE A 248 -14.27 -0.97 -22.23
N ARG A 249 -14.04 -0.53 -23.46
CA ARG A 249 -14.47 0.79 -23.93
C ARG A 249 -15.79 0.65 -24.67
N LEU A 250 -16.86 1.21 -24.11
CA LEU A 250 -18.13 1.37 -24.79
C LEU A 250 -18.04 2.52 -25.78
N VAL A 251 -18.40 2.24 -27.03
CA VAL A 251 -18.48 3.22 -28.11
C VAL A 251 -19.91 3.30 -28.60
N ARG A 252 -20.36 4.50 -28.98
CA ARG A 252 -21.61 4.61 -29.71
C ARG A 252 -21.41 3.99 -31.09
N PRO A 253 -22.42 3.30 -31.64
CA PRO A 253 -22.34 2.86 -33.03
C PRO A 253 -22.11 4.09 -33.92
N GLU A 254 -21.14 3.99 -34.81
CA GLU A 254 -20.97 4.99 -35.86
C GLU A 254 -22.27 5.01 -36.70
N SER A 255 -22.85 6.19 -36.87
CA SER A 255 -24.03 6.35 -37.70
C SER A 255 -23.63 6.24 -39.17
N GLY A 256 -23.63 5.01 -39.70
CA GLY A 256 -23.36 4.65 -41.12
C GLY A 256 -22.51 3.38 -41.19
N VAL A 257 -22.97 2.25 -41.72
CA VAL A 257 -23.51 2.05 -43.07
C VAL A 257 -24.76 1.16 -43.01
N ALA A 258 -25.88 1.69 -43.49
CA ALA A 258 -27.04 0.91 -43.94
C ALA A 258 -26.84 0.50 -45.41
#